data_AF-A0A261BRM6-F1
#
_entry.id   AF-A0A261BRM6-F1
#
_cell.length_a   1.000
_cell.length_b   1.000
_cell.length_c   1.000
_cell.angle_alpha   90.00
_cell.angle_beta   90.00
_cell.angle_gamma   90.00
#
_symmetry.space_group_name_H-M   'P 1'
#
loop_
_entity.id
_entity.type
_entity.pdbx_description
1 polymer ?
#
loop_
_entity_poly.entity_id
_entity_poly.type
_entity_poly.pdbx_seq_one_letter_code
_entity_poly.pdbx_strand_id
1 'polypeptide(L)'
;MYIYKNQLPHWYDYAYTSCPLKKYDGVVAAWILRDCWKVLEAGDNHELIVLPDEPHVCKGHVLNRILPNLQAFEQPIPSDHFEEFKRGWKNDMDMKIGTMSDVILESLDKHLEQFPVDKITEAPEPAPQDSEASEFTSEENETLKFSDAVQLEIEQLKQDRLDKDERVRMLEKLLEEKGDVIKEQEKKLIEQAEIHKESIRILENLLDTKDDVIKEQAARIITLENEKTSQDTLSKLQAINTTLQSEQPVSKCTEIVNQLINNTDKEKIRSIAKNEMKRFCDEANDYSTAVENRITMIQCPPELPEFLVFSAAFLKVYEQTMKSKAPTICPQLLKPEEPEECVICLETLEPEDETKKCEVCNSRNHKECMGDWLKVNRTCPSCRTGIVDDEEFPPLG
;
A
#
# COMPACT_ATOMS: atom_id res chain seq x y z
N MET A 1 5.68 -23.04 29.81
CA MET A 1 5.06 -24.36 29.56
C MET A 1 5.19 -24.64 28.07
N TYR A 2 5.61 -25.84 27.67
CA TYR A 2 5.91 -26.16 26.28
C TYR A 2 4.78 -26.96 25.63
N ILE A 3 4.26 -26.51 24.49
CA ILE A 3 3.25 -27.23 23.70
C ILE A 3 3.88 -27.70 22.38
N TYR A 4 3.68 -28.96 22.01
CA TYR A 4 4.19 -29.51 20.76
C TYR A 4 3.23 -29.22 19.59
N LYS A 5 3.78 -28.80 18.44
CA LYS A 5 3.04 -28.42 17.22
C LYS A 5 2.05 -29.49 16.72
N ASN A 6 2.37 -30.77 16.93
CA ASN A 6 1.52 -31.89 16.54
C ASN A 6 0.32 -32.14 17.48
N GLN A 7 0.26 -31.45 18.63
CA GLN A 7 -0.84 -31.57 19.59
C GLN A 7 -1.93 -30.51 19.40
N LEU A 8 -1.65 -29.42 18.69
CA LEU A 8 -2.62 -28.35 18.41
C LEU A 8 -3.89 -28.80 17.69
N PRO A 9 -3.86 -29.70 16.68
CA PRO A 9 -5.08 -30.14 16.00
C PRO A 9 -6.07 -30.83 16.95
N HIS A 10 -5.56 -31.50 17.99
CA HIS A 10 -6.41 -32.16 19.00
C HIS A 10 -7.15 -31.16 19.90
N TRP A 11 -6.69 -29.91 20.04
CA TRP A 11 -7.40 -28.88 20.81
C TRP A 11 -8.66 -28.37 20.10
N TYR A 12 -8.60 -28.30 18.77
CA TYR A 12 -9.72 -27.79 17.97
C TYR A 12 -10.73 -28.87 17.61
N ASP A 13 -10.31 -30.13 17.49
CA ASP A 13 -11.22 -31.27 17.28
C ASP A 13 -12.01 -31.63 18.58
N TYR A 14 -11.46 -31.29 19.76
CA TYR A 14 -12.09 -31.59 21.06
C TYR A 14 -13.12 -30.52 21.51
N ALA A 15 -13.05 -29.29 20.99
CA ALA A 15 -13.98 -28.21 21.35
C ALA A 15 -15.22 -28.16 20.44
N TYR A 16 -15.88 -29.31 20.23
CA TYR A 16 -17.10 -29.41 19.41
C TYR A 16 -18.30 -28.65 20.00
N THR A 17 -18.19 -28.06 21.18
CA THR A 17 -19.27 -27.31 21.83
C THR A 17 -19.01 -25.81 21.95
N SER A 18 -17.76 -25.34 22.01
CA SER A 18 -17.42 -23.94 22.32
C SER A 18 -16.54 -23.21 21.31
N CYS A 19 -16.09 -23.85 20.22
CA CYS A 19 -15.28 -23.15 19.22
C CYS A 19 -16.13 -22.20 18.33
N PRO A 20 -15.80 -20.90 18.23
CA PRO A 20 -16.46 -19.95 17.33
C PRO A 20 -16.27 -20.30 15.84
N LEU A 21 -15.26 -21.12 15.52
CA LEU A 21 -14.92 -21.52 14.15
C LEU A 21 -15.84 -22.60 13.57
N LYS A 22 -16.88 -23.01 14.29
CA LYS A 22 -17.86 -24.04 13.87
C LYS A 22 -18.48 -23.84 12.49
N LYS A 23 -18.53 -22.61 11.98
CA LYS A 23 -19.13 -22.26 10.68
C LYS A 23 -18.15 -22.33 9.50
N TYR A 24 -16.86 -22.58 9.75
CA TYR A 24 -15.81 -22.50 8.74
C TYR A 24 -15.13 -23.84 8.50
N ASP A 25 -14.79 -24.10 7.24
CA ASP A 25 -14.08 -25.32 6.83
C ASP A 25 -12.75 -25.45 7.58
N GLY A 26 -12.37 -26.67 7.97
CA GLY A 26 -11.10 -26.97 8.64
C GLY A 26 -9.88 -26.49 7.85
N VAL A 27 -10.03 -26.35 6.52
CA VAL A 27 -9.04 -25.73 5.62
C VAL A 27 -8.79 -24.25 5.95
N VAL A 28 -9.84 -23.48 6.25
CA VAL A 28 -9.77 -22.05 6.59
C VAL A 28 -9.12 -21.86 7.97
N ALA A 29 -9.53 -22.69 8.94
CA ALA A 29 -8.94 -22.67 10.27
C ALA A 29 -7.44 -23.02 10.25
N ALA A 30 -7.04 -23.99 9.43
CA ALA A 30 -5.65 -24.39 9.24
C ALA A 30 -4.78 -23.28 8.63
N TRP A 31 -5.30 -22.51 7.67
CA TRP A 31 -4.57 -21.41 7.05
C TRP A 31 -4.35 -20.24 8.01
N ILE A 32 -5.37 -19.89 8.80
CA ILE A 32 -5.26 -18.84 9.84
C ILE A 32 -4.17 -19.20 10.85
N LEU A 33 -4.12 -20.47 11.27
CA LEU A 33 -3.07 -20.95 12.16
C LEU A 33 -1.67 -20.82 11.53
N ARG A 34 -1.53 -21.06 10.22
CA ARG A 34 -0.26 -20.88 9.49
C ARG A 34 0.17 -19.42 9.42
N ASP A 35 -0.75 -18.48 9.29
CA ASP A 35 -0.41 -17.07 9.19
C ASP A 35 -0.13 -16.45 10.56
N CYS A 36 -0.91 -16.82 11.60
CA CYS A 36 -0.57 -16.54 12.99
C CYS A 36 0.80 -17.12 13.38
N TRP A 37 1.16 -18.30 12.84
CA TRP A 37 2.46 -18.94 13.05
C TRP A 37 3.63 -18.12 12.50
N LYS A 38 3.51 -17.54 11.30
CA LYS A 38 4.55 -16.65 10.74
C LYS A 38 4.76 -15.39 11.58
N VAL A 39 3.68 -14.89 12.21
CA VAL A 39 3.73 -13.74 13.12
C VAL A 39 4.35 -14.11 14.46
N LEU A 40 4.09 -15.33 14.96
CA LEU A 40 4.66 -15.85 16.20
C LEU A 40 6.15 -16.23 16.07
N GLU A 41 6.60 -16.73 14.91
CA GLU A 41 8.02 -16.94 14.56
C GLU A 41 8.81 -15.62 14.43
N ALA A 42 8.15 -14.45 14.43
CA ALA A 42 8.80 -13.15 14.31
C ALA A 42 9.01 -12.44 15.67
N GLY A 43 8.60 -13.02 16.80
CA GLY A 43 8.76 -12.45 18.14
C GLY A 43 9.41 -13.42 19.15
N ASP A 44 9.75 -12.93 20.36
CA ASP A 44 10.43 -13.65 21.46
C ASP A 44 9.65 -14.87 22.05
N ASN A 45 8.59 -15.33 21.38
CA ASN A 45 7.71 -16.42 21.83
C ASN A 45 8.26 -17.84 21.57
N HIS A 46 9.49 -17.95 21.05
CA HIS A 46 10.16 -19.21 20.74
C HIS A 46 10.40 -20.09 21.98
N GLU A 47 10.37 -19.51 23.18
CA GLU A 47 10.55 -20.23 24.45
C GLU A 47 9.29 -20.96 24.93
N LEU A 48 8.12 -20.76 24.31
CA LEU A 48 6.86 -21.41 24.73
C LEU A 48 6.48 -22.63 23.88
N ILE A 49 7.17 -22.90 22.78
CA ILE A 49 6.81 -23.94 21.81
C ILE A 49 8.06 -24.69 21.37
N VAL A 50 8.17 -25.97 21.76
CA VAL A 50 9.29 -26.84 21.35
C VAL A 50 8.88 -27.58 20.07
N LEU A 51 9.64 -27.35 19.00
CA LEU A 51 9.64 -28.24 17.84
C LEU A 51 10.35 -29.55 18.24
N PRO A 52 9.71 -30.72 18.13
CA PRO A 52 10.39 -31.97 18.45
C PRO A 52 11.47 -32.24 17.40
N ASP A 53 12.67 -32.60 17.86
CA ASP A 53 13.87 -32.72 17.00
C ASP A 53 13.76 -33.81 15.93
N GLU A 54 12.91 -34.82 16.09
CA GLU A 54 12.58 -35.79 15.04
C GLU A 54 11.15 -36.33 15.22
N PRO A 55 10.46 -36.69 14.12
CA PRO A 55 9.12 -37.26 14.21
C PRO A 55 9.22 -38.64 14.85
N HIS A 56 8.87 -38.75 16.14
CA HIS A 56 8.61 -40.05 16.74
C HIS A 56 7.53 -40.74 15.92
N VAL A 57 7.96 -41.78 15.20
CA VAL A 57 7.11 -42.64 14.39
C VAL A 57 6.16 -43.36 15.36
N CYS A 58 5.00 -42.75 15.63
CA CYS A 58 3.88 -43.43 16.24
C CYS A 58 3.40 -44.50 15.27
N LYS A 59 3.82 -45.74 15.55
CA LYS A 59 3.38 -46.95 14.84
C LYS A 59 1.86 -47.06 14.89
N GLY A 60 1.26 -47.20 13.72
CA GLY A 60 0.04 -48.00 13.53
C GLY A 60 -1.28 -47.26 13.71
N HIS A 61 -2.08 -47.30 12.65
CA HIS A 61 -3.54 -47.11 12.61
C HIS A 61 -4.15 -45.74 12.92
N VAL A 62 -3.51 -44.86 13.70
CA VAL A 62 -4.10 -43.53 14.02
C VAL A 62 -3.87 -42.51 12.91
N LEU A 63 -2.71 -42.56 12.24
CA LEU A 63 -2.35 -41.61 11.17
C LEU A 63 -3.28 -41.69 9.94
N ASN A 64 -3.72 -42.88 9.52
CA ASN A 64 -4.58 -43.02 8.34
C ASN A 64 -6.02 -42.48 8.54
N ARG A 65 -6.45 -42.25 9.79
CA ARG A 65 -7.73 -41.61 10.09
C ARG A 65 -7.62 -40.08 10.17
N ILE A 66 -6.41 -39.57 10.39
CA ILE A 66 -6.08 -38.14 10.55
C ILE A 66 -5.57 -37.53 9.22
N LEU A 67 -5.05 -38.35 8.31
CA LEU A 67 -4.38 -37.89 7.08
C LEU A 67 -5.23 -37.29 5.94
N PRO A 68 -6.58 -37.35 5.85
CA PRO A 68 -7.27 -36.68 4.74
C PRO A 68 -7.08 -35.16 4.76
N ASN A 69 -6.86 -34.59 5.96
CA ASN A 69 -6.84 -33.14 6.18
C ASN A 69 -5.45 -32.49 6.05
N LEU A 70 -4.39 -33.25 5.76
CA LEU A 70 -3.08 -32.63 5.47
C LEU A 70 -3.02 -32.03 4.05
N GLN A 71 -3.87 -32.50 3.11
CA GLN A 71 -4.02 -31.85 1.78
C GLN A 71 -4.61 -30.42 1.86
N ALA A 72 -5.25 -30.07 2.98
CA ALA A 72 -5.80 -28.74 3.22
C ALA A 72 -4.73 -27.63 3.34
N PHE A 73 -3.46 -27.98 3.56
CA PHE A 73 -2.39 -27.01 3.82
C PHE A 73 -1.75 -26.41 2.56
N GLU A 74 -2.00 -26.98 1.39
CA GLU A 74 -1.29 -26.61 0.15
C GLU A 74 -2.12 -25.73 -0.79
N GLN A 75 -3.43 -25.56 -0.55
CA GLN A 75 -4.28 -24.77 -1.45
C GLN A 75 -4.46 -23.33 -0.94
N PRO A 76 -4.11 -22.31 -1.76
CA PRO A 76 -4.40 -20.92 -1.44
C PRO A 76 -5.90 -20.64 -1.58
N ILE A 77 -6.47 -19.96 -0.59
CA ILE A 77 -7.90 -19.59 -0.57
C ILE A 77 -8.09 -18.25 -1.30
N PRO A 78 -9.14 -18.08 -2.12
CA PRO A 78 -9.48 -16.79 -2.73
C PRO A 78 -9.73 -15.70 -1.68
N SER A 79 -9.16 -14.51 -1.90
CA SER A 79 -9.18 -13.35 -0.97
C SER A 79 -10.59 -13.00 -0.44
N ASP A 80 -11.62 -13.23 -1.24
CA ASP A 80 -13.00 -12.85 -0.91
C ASP A 80 -13.57 -13.69 0.25
N HIS A 81 -13.22 -14.98 0.31
CA HIS A 81 -13.64 -15.87 1.40
C HIS A 81 -12.96 -15.51 2.73
N PHE A 82 -11.75 -14.98 2.65
CA PHE A 82 -10.99 -14.53 3.81
C PHE A 82 -11.58 -13.24 4.41
N GLU A 83 -11.96 -12.29 3.55
CA GLU A 83 -12.61 -11.05 4.00
C GLU A 83 -14.01 -11.29 4.57
N GLU A 84 -14.74 -12.27 4.04
CA GLU A 84 -16.03 -12.70 4.59
C GLU A 84 -15.87 -13.37 5.97
N PHE A 85 -14.83 -14.19 6.16
CA PHE A 85 -14.46 -14.74 7.47
C PHE A 85 -14.12 -13.65 8.48
N LYS A 86 -13.22 -12.71 8.15
CA LYS A 86 -12.84 -11.62 9.07
C LYS A 86 -14.05 -10.83 9.54
N ARG A 87 -14.99 -10.57 8.62
CA ARG A 87 -16.22 -9.83 8.90
C ARG A 87 -17.15 -10.61 9.83
N GLY A 88 -17.34 -11.91 9.59
CA GLY A 88 -18.12 -12.79 10.45
C GLY A 88 -17.50 -12.95 11.84
N TRP A 89 -16.19 -13.17 11.91
CA TRP A 89 -15.42 -13.27 13.14
C TRP A 89 -15.51 -11.99 13.99
N LYS A 90 -15.34 -10.81 13.37
CA LYS A 90 -15.42 -9.52 14.06
C LYS A 90 -16.82 -9.23 14.63
N ASN A 91 -17.87 -9.73 13.98
CA ASN A 91 -19.25 -9.57 14.40
C ASN A 91 -19.68 -10.58 15.48
N ASP A 92 -19.22 -11.84 15.42
CA ASP A 92 -19.62 -12.91 16.36
C ASP A 92 -18.87 -12.84 17.72
N MET A 93 -17.73 -12.12 17.80
CA MET A 93 -16.86 -12.05 19.01
C MET A 93 -17.06 -10.82 19.91
N ASP A 94 -17.97 -9.90 19.56
CA ASP A 94 -18.33 -8.70 20.33
C ASP A 94 -17.13 -8.01 21.06
N MET A 95 -16.21 -7.49 20.24
CA MET A 95 -15.29 -6.36 20.50
C MET A 95 -14.51 -6.25 21.83
N LYS A 96 -14.24 -7.34 22.57
CA LYS A 96 -13.39 -7.27 23.78
C LYS A 96 -11.97 -7.79 23.66
N ILE A 97 -11.59 -8.33 22.51
CA ILE A 97 -10.26 -8.92 22.32
C ILE A 97 -9.57 -8.21 21.14
N GLY A 98 -8.52 -7.44 21.45
CA GLY A 98 -7.91 -6.47 20.54
C GLY A 98 -7.07 -7.12 19.43
N THR A 99 -6.56 -8.33 19.65
CA THR A 99 -5.78 -9.09 18.67
C THR A 99 -6.06 -10.60 18.72
N MET A 100 -5.77 -11.33 17.64
CA MET A 100 -5.91 -12.79 17.59
C MET A 100 -5.04 -13.51 18.64
N SER A 101 -3.91 -12.89 19.01
CA SER A 101 -2.98 -13.40 20.04
C SER A 101 -3.65 -13.46 21.41
N ASP A 102 -4.47 -12.47 21.75
CA ASP A 102 -5.18 -12.41 23.03
C ASP A 102 -6.22 -13.53 23.16
N VAL A 103 -6.91 -13.87 22.06
CA VAL A 103 -7.86 -15.02 22.00
C VAL A 103 -7.14 -16.34 22.22
N ILE A 104 -5.96 -16.49 21.61
CA ILE A 104 -5.12 -17.69 21.73
C ILE A 104 -4.64 -17.85 23.17
N LEU A 105 -4.17 -16.77 23.79
CA LEU A 105 -3.70 -16.75 25.17
C LEU A 105 -4.81 -17.01 26.19
N GLU A 106 -5.99 -16.41 26.02
CA GLU A 106 -7.14 -16.65 26.91
C GLU A 106 -7.67 -18.09 26.77
N SER A 107 -7.62 -18.66 25.56
CA SER A 107 -7.97 -20.07 25.32
C SER A 107 -6.93 -21.04 25.90
N LEU A 108 -5.65 -20.66 25.90
CA LEU A 108 -4.54 -21.38 26.51
C LEU A 108 -4.69 -21.47 28.03
N ASP A 109 -4.95 -20.33 28.69
CA ASP A 109 -5.13 -20.27 30.15
C ASP A 109 -6.35 -21.09 30.60
N LYS A 110 -7.45 -21.02 29.87
CA LYS A 110 -8.68 -21.77 30.19
C LYS A 110 -8.50 -23.29 30.05
N HIS A 111 -7.62 -23.72 29.14
CA HIS A 111 -7.28 -25.14 28.97
C HIS A 111 -6.36 -25.64 30.08
N LEU A 112 -5.46 -24.77 30.57
CA LEU A 112 -4.56 -25.05 31.69
C LEU A 112 -5.28 -25.21 33.02
N GLU A 113 -6.34 -24.42 33.25
CA GLU A 113 -7.21 -24.57 34.42
C GLU A 113 -7.98 -25.90 34.42
N GLN A 114 -8.28 -26.45 33.24
CA GLN A 114 -9.03 -27.71 33.11
C GLN A 114 -8.13 -28.96 33.10
N PHE A 115 -6.87 -28.81 32.68
CA PHE A 115 -5.88 -29.90 32.64
C PHE A 115 -4.53 -29.40 33.20
N PRO A 116 -4.39 -29.32 34.54
CA PRO A 116 -3.13 -28.94 35.16
C PRO A 116 -2.05 -29.96 34.79
N VAL A 117 -0.91 -29.46 34.32
CA VAL A 117 0.27 -30.29 34.05
C VAL A 117 0.80 -30.78 35.39
N ASP A 118 0.78 -32.09 35.61
CA ASP A 118 1.38 -32.70 36.79
C ASP A 118 2.85 -32.28 36.88
N LYS A 119 3.17 -31.47 37.90
CA LYS A 119 4.56 -31.24 38.29
C LYS A 119 5.13 -32.59 38.68
N ILE A 120 6.18 -33.01 37.97
CA ILE A 120 7.03 -34.10 38.39
C ILE A 120 7.49 -33.77 39.82
N THR A 121 7.06 -34.63 40.72
CA THR A 121 7.22 -34.60 42.16
C THR A 121 8.69 -34.56 42.58
N GLU A 122 9.05 -33.65 43.49
CA GLU A 122 9.89 -34.01 44.63
C GLU A 122 9.28 -33.45 45.92
N ALA A 123 9.43 -34.25 46.97
CA ALA A 123 8.59 -34.36 48.15
C ALA A 123 9.19 -33.61 49.37
N PRO A 124 8.54 -33.64 50.55
CA PRO A 124 8.43 -32.53 51.51
C PRO A 124 9.47 -32.48 52.64
N GLU A 125 9.59 -31.30 53.27
CA GLU A 125 10.12 -31.14 54.64
C GLU A 125 9.24 -31.87 55.68
N PRO A 126 9.80 -32.49 56.73
CA PRO A 126 9.02 -33.00 57.85
C PRO A 126 8.80 -31.96 58.95
N ALA A 127 7.59 -31.96 59.49
CA ALA A 127 7.16 -31.20 60.67
C ALA A 127 7.81 -31.69 61.98
N PRO A 128 7.87 -30.87 63.05
CA PRO A 128 8.28 -31.31 64.38
C PRO A 128 7.15 -32.06 65.12
N GLN A 129 7.59 -33.01 65.95
CA GLN A 129 6.80 -33.94 66.75
C GLN A 129 6.21 -33.32 68.03
N ASP A 130 5.09 -33.91 68.43
CA ASP A 130 4.42 -33.83 69.73
C ASP A 130 5.34 -34.18 70.92
N SER A 131 5.02 -33.66 72.11
CA SER A 131 4.98 -34.53 73.30
C SER A 131 4.13 -33.95 74.41
N GLU A 132 3.39 -34.88 75.01
CA GLU A 132 2.30 -34.72 75.96
C GLU A 132 2.76 -34.52 77.41
N ALA A 133 1.80 -33.97 78.16
CA ALA A 133 1.28 -34.45 79.44
C ALA A 133 1.98 -34.18 80.78
N SER A 134 1.06 -33.88 81.71
CA SER A 134 1.02 -34.17 83.15
C SER A 134 1.45 -33.04 84.08
N GLU A 135 0.91 -32.87 85.28
CA GLU A 135 -0.36 -33.20 85.93
C GLU A 135 -0.29 -32.47 87.29
N PHE A 136 -1.32 -31.68 87.63
CA PHE A 136 -1.84 -31.35 88.96
C PHE A 136 -0.88 -31.03 90.15
N THR A 137 -0.97 -29.79 90.68
CA THR A 137 -1.32 -29.41 92.09
C THR A 137 -0.60 -28.12 92.55
N SER A 138 -1.33 -27.01 92.78
CA SER A 138 -1.46 -26.34 94.10
C SER A 138 -2.06 -24.92 93.99
N GLU A 139 -3.33 -24.79 94.36
CA GLU A 139 -4.19 -23.60 94.17
C GLU A 139 -3.77 -22.30 94.91
N GLU A 140 -2.67 -22.28 95.68
CA GLU A 140 -2.18 -21.05 96.37
C GLU A 140 -0.77 -20.62 95.94
N ASN A 141 -0.04 -21.45 95.19
CA ASN A 141 1.19 -21.09 94.49
C ASN A 141 0.92 -20.81 92.99
N GLU A 142 -0.22 -21.32 92.49
CA GLU A 142 -0.75 -21.06 91.16
C GLU A 142 -1.14 -19.60 90.97
N THR A 143 -1.73 -18.89 91.93
CA THR A 143 -2.11 -17.47 91.75
C THR A 143 -0.91 -16.52 91.64
N LEU A 144 0.20 -16.81 92.34
CA LEU A 144 1.45 -16.03 92.23
C LEU A 144 2.26 -16.43 90.98
N LYS A 145 2.40 -17.73 90.68
CA LYS A 145 3.07 -18.21 89.46
C LYS A 145 2.29 -17.90 88.19
N PHE A 146 0.95 -17.89 88.24
CA PHE A 146 0.08 -17.44 87.16
C PHE A 146 0.22 -15.94 86.95
N SER A 147 0.32 -15.15 88.02
CA SER A 147 0.62 -13.71 87.91
C SER A 147 1.98 -13.46 87.24
N ASP A 148 3.02 -14.19 87.64
CA ASP A 148 4.36 -14.05 87.05
C ASP A 148 4.44 -14.59 85.61
N ALA A 149 3.76 -15.70 85.31
CA ALA A 149 3.69 -16.28 83.96
C ALA A 149 2.89 -15.37 83.00
N VAL A 150 1.76 -14.84 83.46
CA VAL A 150 0.96 -13.85 82.71
C VAL A 150 1.77 -12.58 82.49
N GLN A 151 2.57 -12.15 83.46
CA GLN A 151 3.43 -10.98 83.31
C GLN A 151 4.59 -11.21 82.34
N LEU A 152 5.17 -12.41 82.32
CA LEU A 152 6.17 -12.83 81.35
C LEU A 152 5.58 -12.89 79.92
N GLU A 153 4.37 -13.42 79.78
CA GLU A 153 3.65 -13.53 78.51
C GLU A 153 3.21 -12.16 77.98
N ILE A 154 2.79 -11.24 78.86
CA ILE A 154 2.54 -9.83 78.51
C ILE A 154 3.82 -9.15 78.01
N GLU A 155 4.97 -9.42 78.63
CA GLU A 155 6.24 -8.83 78.20
C GLU A 155 6.72 -9.43 76.87
N GLN A 156 6.53 -10.74 76.66
CA GLN A 156 6.75 -11.42 75.38
C GLN A 156 5.87 -10.83 74.27
N LEU A 157 4.57 -10.63 74.54
CA LEU A 157 3.63 -10.02 73.59
C LEU A 157 3.97 -8.55 73.28
N LYS A 158 4.52 -7.81 74.24
CA LYS A 158 5.02 -6.45 74.00
C LYS A 158 6.24 -6.47 73.08
N GLN A 159 7.17 -7.40 73.30
CA GLN A 159 8.34 -7.55 72.46
C GLN A 159 7.94 -7.99 71.03
N ASP A 160 7.04 -8.96 70.91
CA ASP A 160 6.49 -9.41 69.62
C ASP A 160 5.75 -8.28 68.88
N ARG A 161 5.07 -7.39 69.62
CA ARG A 161 4.43 -6.21 69.04
C ARG A 161 5.47 -5.22 68.52
N LEU A 162 6.53 -4.97 69.29
CA LEU A 162 7.63 -4.08 68.88
C LEU A 162 8.34 -4.63 67.63
N ASP A 163 8.60 -5.94 67.56
CA ASP A 163 9.22 -6.59 66.40
C ASP A 163 8.30 -6.54 65.16
N LYS A 164 6.98 -6.70 65.36
CA LYS A 164 5.99 -6.51 64.28
C LYS A 164 5.95 -5.06 63.80
N ASP A 165 5.99 -4.08 64.71
CA ASP A 165 6.01 -2.66 64.37
C ASP A 165 7.29 -2.31 63.58
N GLU A 166 8.43 -2.90 63.92
CA GLU A 166 9.69 -2.79 63.15
C GLU A 166 9.53 -3.34 61.73
N ARG A 167 8.92 -4.52 61.60
CA ARG A 167 8.67 -5.16 60.30
C ARG A 167 7.69 -4.35 59.43
N VAL A 168 6.66 -3.74 60.04
CA VAL A 168 5.73 -2.83 59.34
C VAL A 168 6.47 -1.61 58.80
N ARG A 169 7.30 -0.95 59.62
CA ARG A 169 8.12 0.19 59.16
C ARG A 169 9.02 -0.18 57.99
N MET A 170 9.64 -1.36 58.03
CA MET A 170 10.52 -1.83 56.94
C MET A 170 9.73 -2.12 55.65
N LEU A 171 8.52 -2.68 55.77
CA LEU A 171 7.63 -2.93 54.64
C LEU A 171 7.09 -1.62 54.03
N GLU A 172 6.73 -0.63 54.84
CA GLU A 172 6.31 0.69 54.37
C GLU A 172 7.41 1.37 53.55
N LYS A 173 8.65 1.32 54.03
CA LYS A 173 9.82 1.85 53.30
C LYS A 173 10.02 1.13 51.96
N LEU A 174 9.95 -0.20 51.93
CA LEU A 174 10.05 -0.97 50.69
C LEU A 174 8.90 -0.66 49.72
N LEU A 175 7.70 -0.38 50.23
CA LEU A 175 6.55 0.00 49.42
C LEU A 175 6.76 1.36 48.76
N GLU A 176 7.32 2.32 49.49
CA GLU A 176 7.67 3.64 48.99
C GLU A 176 8.77 3.56 47.92
N GLU A 177 9.84 2.81 48.17
CA GLU A 177 10.91 2.56 47.20
C GLU A 177 10.37 1.92 45.90
N LYS A 178 9.49 0.92 46.01
CA LYS A 178 8.82 0.32 44.83
C LYS A 178 7.90 1.30 44.12
N GLY A 179 7.19 2.14 44.86
CA GLY A 179 6.33 3.18 44.31
C GLY A 179 7.11 4.18 43.44
N ASP A 180 8.32 4.55 43.86
CA ASP A 180 9.17 5.46 43.09
C ASP A 180 9.76 4.81 41.84
N VAL A 181 10.12 3.52 41.90
CA VAL A 181 10.55 2.74 40.72
C VAL A 181 9.43 2.65 39.67
N ILE A 182 8.18 2.42 40.10
CA ILE A 182 7.02 2.36 39.20
C ILE A 182 6.82 3.70 38.49
N LYS A 183 6.85 4.82 39.22
CA LYS A 183 6.72 6.16 38.63
C LYS A 183 7.81 6.43 37.58
N GLU A 184 9.04 6.01 37.85
CA GLU A 184 10.14 6.18 36.90
C GLU A 184 9.97 5.29 35.66
N GLN A 185 9.48 4.06 35.81
CA GLN A 185 9.14 3.19 34.67
C GLN A 185 7.97 3.74 33.85
N GLU A 186 6.92 4.25 34.49
CA GLU A 186 5.79 4.90 33.80
C GLU A 186 6.25 6.10 32.98
N LYS A 187 7.13 6.93 33.54
CA LYS A 187 7.71 8.07 32.82
C LYS A 187 8.47 7.62 31.56
N LYS A 188 9.29 6.58 31.67
CA LYS A 188 10.02 6.01 30.52
C LYS A 188 9.09 5.44 29.46
N LEU A 189 8.01 4.76 29.85
CA LEU A 189 7.01 4.24 28.93
C LEU A 189 6.29 5.36 28.17
N ILE A 190 5.97 6.46 28.85
CA ILE A 190 5.38 7.65 28.20
C ILE A 190 6.33 8.24 27.17
N GLU A 191 7.61 8.42 27.54
CA GLU A 191 8.64 8.94 26.63
C GLU A 191 8.82 8.04 25.39
N GLN A 192 8.86 6.73 25.60
CA GLN A 192 8.95 5.75 24.51
C GLN A 192 7.71 5.76 23.60
N ALA A 193 6.52 5.94 24.17
CA ALA A 193 5.28 6.06 23.40
C ALA A 193 5.28 7.30 22.48
N GLU A 194 5.81 8.44 22.95
CA GLU A 194 5.95 9.64 22.11
C GLU A 194 6.95 9.45 20.96
N ILE A 195 8.07 8.77 21.21
CA ILE A 195 9.04 8.41 20.15
C ILE A 195 8.39 7.50 19.09
N HIS A 196 7.60 6.52 19.52
CA HIS A 196 6.89 5.62 18.60
C HIS A 196 5.83 6.38 17.79
N LYS A 197 5.10 7.33 18.39
CA LYS A 197 4.15 8.17 17.65
C LYS A 197 4.82 8.97 16.54
N GLU A 198 5.97 9.59 16.81
CA GLU A 198 6.69 10.33 15.78
C GLU A 198 7.22 9.40 14.68
N SER A 199 7.70 8.21 15.05
CA SER A 199 8.14 7.21 14.07
C SER A 199 7.00 6.75 13.15
N ILE A 200 5.80 6.52 13.71
CA ILE A 200 4.59 6.18 12.93
C ILE A 200 4.26 7.32 11.97
N ARG A 201 4.25 8.57 12.44
CA ARG A 201 3.98 9.75 11.63
C ARG A 201 4.96 9.89 10.46
N ILE A 202 6.26 9.62 10.68
CA ILE A 202 7.26 9.63 9.61
C ILE A 202 6.97 8.52 8.59
N LEU A 203 6.65 7.32 9.05
CA LEU A 203 6.31 6.19 8.17
C LEU A 203 5.05 6.45 7.35
N GLU A 204 4.01 7.07 7.92
CA GLU A 204 2.80 7.47 7.21
C GLU A 204 3.12 8.45 6.07
N ASN A 205 3.89 9.51 6.34
CA ASN A 205 4.32 10.45 5.30
C ASN A 205 5.16 9.78 4.20
N LEU A 206 6.03 8.83 4.58
CA LEU A 206 6.81 8.06 3.61
C LEU A 206 5.94 7.11 2.77
N LEU A 207 4.82 6.64 3.32
CA LEU A 207 3.87 5.82 2.59
C LEU A 207 3.07 6.65 1.60
N ASP A 208 2.55 7.81 2.03
CA ASP A 208 1.80 8.73 1.18
C ASP A 208 2.65 9.20 -0.02
N THR A 209 3.90 9.59 0.24
CA THR A 209 4.83 9.98 -0.83
C THR A 209 5.14 8.84 -1.80
N LYS A 210 5.25 7.59 -1.32
CA LYS A 210 5.41 6.43 -2.19
C LYS A 210 4.17 6.16 -3.04
N ASP A 211 2.98 6.29 -2.46
CA ASP A 211 1.72 6.10 -3.18
C ASP A 211 1.57 7.12 -4.31
N ASP A 212 1.96 8.37 -4.10
CA ASP A 212 1.94 9.39 -5.14
C ASP A 212 2.95 9.12 -6.25
N VAL A 213 4.17 8.66 -5.91
CA VAL A 213 5.17 8.21 -6.91
C VAL A 213 4.65 7.02 -7.71
N ILE A 214 3.99 6.05 -7.06
CA ILE A 214 3.42 4.88 -7.75
C ILE A 214 2.32 5.31 -8.72
N LYS A 215 1.42 6.23 -8.34
CA LYS A 215 0.38 6.76 -9.23
C LYS A 215 0.99 7.48 -10.43
N GLU A 216 2.01 8.31 -10.20
CA GLU A 216 2.70 9.02 -11.27
C GLU A 216 3.39 8.06 -12.25
N GLN A 217 4.09 7.05 -11.74
CA GLN A 217 4.72 6.02 -12.56
C GLN A 217 3.70 5.20 -13.35
N ALA A 218 2.58 4.82 -12.74
CA ALA A 218 1.51 4.11 -13.43
C ALA A 218 0.93 4.94 -14.59
N ALA A 219 0.71 6.25 -14.39
CA ALA A 219 0.27 7.15 -15.45
C ALA A 219 1.29 7.23 -16.60
N ARG A 220 2.59 7.32 -16.30
CA ARG A 220 3.66 7.32 -17.31
C ARG A 220 3.70 6.02 -18.12
N ILE A 221 3.52 4.86 -17.48
CA ILE A 221 3.48 3.56 -18.17
C ILE A 221 2.33 3.51 -19.18
N ILE A 222 1.13 3.94 -18.77
CA ILE A 222 -0.05 3.98 -19.66
C ILE A 222 0.22 4.87 -20.87
N THR A 223 0.81 6.05 -20.67
CA THR A 223 1.18 6.96 -21.77
C THR A 223 2.17 6.30 -22.73
N LEU A 224 3.24 5.68 -22.21
CA LEU A 224 4.24 4.99 -23.04
C LEU A 224 3.65 3.81 -23.82
N GLU A 225 2.72 3.05 -23.23
CA GLU A 225 2.03 1.95 -23.91
C GLU A 225 1.12 2.45 -25.05
N ASN A 226 0.43 3.57 -24.83
CA ASN A 226 -0.41 4.21 -25.85
C ASN A 226 0.43 4.81 -26.99
N GLU A 227 1.55 5.45 -26.67
CA GLU A 227 2.52 5.96 -27.66
C GLU A 227 3.09 4.83 -28.51
N LYS A 228 3.51 3.73 -27.87
CA LYS A 228 4.00 2.54 -28.58
C LYS A 228 2.94 1.95 -29.51
N THR A 229 1.69 1.84 -29.06
CA THR A 229 0.58 1.34 -29.88
C THR A 229 0.31 2.26 -31.08
N SER A 230 0.37 3.58 -30.88
CA SER A 230 0.22 4.58 -31.93
C SER A 230 1.37 4.51 -32.94
N GLN A 231 2.59 4.29 -32.46
CA GLN A 231 3.79 4.14 -33.28
C GLN A 231 3.78 2.86 -34.14
N ASP A 232 3.34 1.72 -33.56
CA ASP A 232 3.17 0.47 -34.30
C ASP A 232 2.10 0.60 -35.38
N THR A 233 1.00 1.31 -35.07
CA THR A 233 -0.08 1.57 -36.02
C THR A 233 0.40 2.50 -37.14
N LEU A 234 1.15 3.55 -36.81
CA LEU A 234 1.75 4.47 -37.78
C LEU A 234 2.70 3.73 -38.72
N SER A 235 3.55 2.86 -38.18
CA SER A 235 4.50 2.06 -38.98
C SER A 235 3.79 1.16 -39.99
N LYS A 236 2.68 0.52 -39.60
CA LYS A 236 1.85 -0.29 -40.50
C LYS A 236 1.23 0.56 -41.62
N LEU A 237 0.68 1.73 -41.29
CA LEU A 237 0.08 2.63 -42.28
C LEU A 237 1.13 3.18 -43.25
N GLN A 238 2.33 3.53 -42.76
CA GLN A 238 3.44 3.98 -43.60
C GLN A 238 3.91 2.89 -44.57
N ALA A 239 3.94 1.63 -44.14
CA ALA A 239 4.27 0.50 -45.02
C ALA A 239 3.22 0.33 -46.14
N ILE A 240 1.93 0.47 -45.81
CA ILE A 240 0.85 0.47 -46.81
C ILE A 240 1.02 1.64 -47.78
N ASN A 241 1.23 2.85 -47.27
CA ASN A 241 1.41 4.03 -48.12
C ASN A 241 2.61 3.88 -49.07
N THR A 242 3.74 3.37 -48.56
CA THR A 242 4.93 3.08 -49.39
C THR A 242 4.61 2.08 -50.50
N THR A 243 3.80 1.06 -50.20
CA THR A 243 3.35 0.06 -51.19
C THR A 243 2.46 0.71 -52.24
N LEU A 244 1.49 1.55 -51.87
CA LEU A 244 0.62 2.26 -52.81
C LEU A 244 1.42 3.18 -53.74
N GLN A 245 2.38 3.92 -53.19
CA GLN A 245 3.25 4.83 -53.94
C GLN A 245 4.23 4.11 -54.87
N SER A 246 4.71 2.91 -54.51
CA SER A 246 5.62 2.13 -55.36
C SER A 246 4.89 1.31 -56.42
N GLU A 247 3.77 0.68 -56.05
CA GLU A 247 3.01 -0.21 -56.93
C GLU A 247 2.10 0.55 -57.91
N GLN A 248 1.73 1.80 -57.62
CA GLN A 248 0.93 2.67 -58.51
C GLN A 248 -0.30 1.95 -59.10
N PRO A 249 -1.22 1.44 -58.25
CA PRO A 249 -2.30 0.55 -58.66
C PRO A 249 -3.25 1.18 -59.70
N VAL A 250 -3.50 2.49 -59.62
CA VAL A 250 -4.32 3.24 -60.59
C VAL A 250 -3.68 3.22 -61.98
N SER A 251 -2.36 3.44 -62.07
CA SER A 251 -1.63 3.40 -63.34
C SER A 251 -1.66 1.99 -63.94
N LYS A 252 -1.37 0.97 -63.12
CA LYS A 252 -1.40 -0.44 -63.56
C LYS A 252 -2.79 -0.88 -64.04
N CYS A 253 -3.85 -0.50 -63.32
CA CYS A 253 -5.23 -0.77 -63.75
C CYS A 253 -5.52 -0.12 -65.11
N THR A 254 -5.13 1.14 -65.26
CA THR A 254 -5.31 1.90 -66.51
C THR A 254 -4.60 1.24 -67.69
N GLU A 255 -3.37 0.75 -67.50
CA GLU A 255 -2.62 0.02 -68.52
C GLU A 255 -3.31 -1.29 -68.93
N ILE A 256 -3.70 -2.13 -67.96
CA ILE A 256 -4.36 -3.42 -68.20
C ILE A 256 -5.67 -3.22 -68.96
N VAL A 257 -6.47 -2.23 -68.55
CA VAL A 257 -7.76 -1.94 -69.19
C VAL A 257 -7.56 -1.40 -70.60
N ASN A 258 -6.62 -0.47 -70.81
CA ASN A 258 -6.33 0.05 -72.15
C ASN A 258 -5.84 -1.06 -73.08
N GLN A 259 -5.03 -2.00 -72.58
CA GLN A 259 -4.62 -3.18 -73.33
C GLN A 259 -5.83 -4.03 -73.76
N LEU A 260 -6.80 -4.26 -72.87
CA LEU A 260 -8.04 -4.99 -73.21
C LEU A 260 -8.87 -4.25 -74.26
N ILE A 261 -9.03 -2.93 -74.12
CA ILE A 261 -9.81 -2.09 -75.04
C ILE A 261 -9.20 -2.11 -76.44
N ASN A 262 -7.87 -2.05 -76.54
CA ASN A 262 -7.15 -2.05 -77.81
C ASN A 262 -7.19 -3.40 -78.55
N ASN A 263 -7.40 -4.50 -77.83
CA ASN A 263 -7.42 -5.85 -78.39
C ASN A 263 -8.83 -6.38 -78.69
N THR A 264 -9.87 -5.56 -78.55
CA THR A 264 -11.25 -5.98 -78.80
C THR A 264 -12.02 -4.99 -79.66
N ASP A 265 -12.81 -5.51 -80.59
CA ASP A 265 -13.75 -4.73 -81.41
C ASP A 265 -15.17 -4.72 -80.84
N LYS A 266 -15.41 -5.48 -79.76
CA LYS A 266 -16.74 -5.61 -79.14
C LYS A 266 -16.99 -4.43 -78.20
N GLU A 267 -17.89 -3.53 -78.60
CA GLU A 267 -18.22 -2.33 -77.81
C GLU A 267 -18.74 -2.68 -76.40
N LYS A 268 -19.49 -3.78 -76.25
CA LYS A 268 -19.92 -4.26 -74.92
C LYS A 268 -18.74 -4.55 -73.99
N ILE A 269 -17.65 -5.14 -74.51
CA ILE A 269 -16.45 -5.43 -73.70
C ILE A 269 -15.73 -4.13 -73.35
N ARG A 270 -15.61 -3.19 -74.31
CA ARG A 270 -15.00 -1.88 -74.06
C ARG A 270 -15.76 -1.09 -72.98
N SER A 271 -17.10 -1.11 -73.02
CA SER A 271 -17.94 -0.46 -72.01
C SER A 271 -17.75 -1.07 -70.63
N ILE A 272 -17.73 -2.40 -70.52
CA ILE A 272 -17.48 -3.11 -69.25
C ILE A 272 -16.10 -2.73 -68.70
N ALA A 273 -15.06 -2.77 -69.54
CA ALA A 273 -13.69 -2.47 -69.15
C ALA A 273 -13.54 -1.02 -68.64
N LYS A 274 -14.17 -0.05 -69.31
CA LYS A 274 -14.17 1.36 -68.86
C LYS A 274 -14.88 1.56 -67.52
N ASN A 275 -16.03 0.91 -67.33
CA ASN A 275 -16.77 0.99 -66.07
C ASN A 275 -15.98 0.37 -64.91
N GLU A 276 -15.33 -0.77 -65.16
CA GLU A 276 -14.48 -1.45 -64.19
C GLU A 276 -13.26 -0.62 -63.82
N MET A 277 -12.57 -0.03 -64.82
CA MET A 277 -11.45 0.88 -64.60
C MET A 277 -11.84 2.05 -63.71
N LYS A 278 -12.98 2.69 -64.02
CA LYS A 278 -13.48 3.82 -63.24
C LYS A 278 -13.72 3.40 -61.79
N ARG A 279 -14.48 2.32 -61.56
CA ARG A 279 -14.75 1.80 -60.22
C ARG A 279 -13.45 1.54 -59.44
N PHE A 280 -12.52 0.81 -60.04
CA PHE A 280 -11.26 0.46 -59.38
C PHE A 280 -10.44 1.70 -59.06
N CYS A 281 -10.34 2.66 -59.98
CA CYS A 281 -9.59 3.90 -59.76
C CYS A 281 -10.21 4.73 -58.64
N ASP A 282 -11.54 4.86 -58.61
CA ASP A 282 -12.26 5.57 -57.56
C ASP A 282 -12.00 4.91 -56.19
N GLU A 283 -12.19 3.59 -56.07
CA GLU A 283 -11.95 2.84 -54.83
C GLU A 283 -10.47 2.89 -54.37
N ALA A 284 -9.51 2.81 -55.30
CA ALA A 284 -8.09 2.88 -54.98
C ALA A 284 -7.66 4.27 -54.49
N ASN A 285 -8.23 5.33 -55.07
CA ASN A 285 -8.00 6.71 -54.63
C ASN A 285 -8.61 6.98 -53.25
N ASP A 286 -9.83 6.51 -53.01
CA ASP A 286 -10.49 6.60 -51.70
C ASP A 286 -9.66 5.88 -50.62
N TYR A 287 -9.17 4.68 -50.93
CA TYR A 287 -8.30 3.92 -50.04
C TYR A 287 -6.99 4.66 -49.73
N SER A 288 -6.32 5.19 -50.75
CA SER A 288 -5.07 5.94 -50.59
C SER A 288 -5.27 7.19 -49.73
N THR A 289 -6.33 7.95 -50.00
CA THR A 289 -6.71 9.15 -49.22
C THR A 289 -7.02 8.78 -47.76
N ALA A 290 -7.72 7.68 -47.53
CA ALA A 290 -8.02 7.22 -46.16
C ALA A 290 -6.75 6.84 -45.39
N VAL A 291 -5.76 6.23 -46.04
CA VAL A 291 -4.46 5.90 -45.42
C VAL A 291 -3.69 7.18 -45.07
N GLU A 292 -3.58 8.13 -46.00
CA GLU A 292 -2.90 9.41 -45.79
C GLU A 292 -3.54 10.23 -44.65
N ASN A 293 -4.87 10.32 -44.63
CA ASN A 293 -5.60 11.00 -43.57
C ASN A 293 -5.33 10.39 -42.19
N ARG A 294 -5.32 9.05 -42.08
CA ARG A 294 -5.02 8.36 -40.82
C ARG A 294 -3.59 8.58 -40.36
N ILE A 295 -2.63 8.55 -41.29
CA ILE A 295 -1.22 8.90 -40.99
C ILE A 295 -1.14 10.31 -40.43
N THR A 296 -1.81 11.27 -41.09
CA THR A 296 -1.80 12.68 -40.71
C THR A 296 -2.42 12.89 -39.33
N MET A 297 -3.57 12.27 -39.04
CA MET A 297 -4.23 12.35 -37.74
C MET A 297 -3.36 11.80 -36.59
N ILE A 298 -2.54 10.78 -36.84
CA ILE A 298 -1.65 10.19 -35.83
C ILE A 298 -0.39 11.05 -35.65
N GLN A 299 0.18 11.59 -36.74
CA GLN A 299 1.42 12.38 -36.70
C GLN A 299 1.21 13.83 -36.23
N CYS A 300 0.07 14.43 -36.57
CA CYS A 300 -0.26 15.81 -36.27
C CYS A 300 -1.74 15.87 -35.87
N PRO A 301 -2.08 15.46 -34.64
CA PRO A 301 -3.44 15.57 -34.16
C PRO A 301 -3.86 17.05 -34.15
N PRO A 302 -5.06 17.39 -34.61
CA PRO A 302 -5.54 18.77 -34.58
C PRO A 302 -5.56 19.28 -33.14
N GLU A 303 -5.01 20.47 -32.91
CA GLU A 303 -5.05 21.10 -31.58
C GLU A 303 -6.51 21.29 -31.15
N LEU A 304 -6.80 20.91 -29.91
CA LEU A 304 -8.11 21.19 -29.31
C LEU A 304 -8.27 22.72 -29.17
N PRO A 305 -9.48 23.27 -29.39
CA PRO A 305 -9.75 24.66 -29.09
C PRO A 305 -9.41 24.97 -27.63
N GLU A 306 -8.97 26.20 -27.35
CA GLU A 306 -8.77 26.66 -25.97
C GLU A 306 -10.03 26.42 -25.14
N PHE A 307 -9.83 25.94 -23.91
CA PHE A 307 -10.94 25.69 -23.00
C PHE A 307 -11.68 27.01 -22.70
N LEU A 308 -13.01 26.95 -22.68
CA LEU A 308 -13.85 28.13 -22.54
C LEU A 308 -13.61 28.81 -21.19
N VAL A 309 -13.19 30.08 -21.23
CA VAL A 309 -13.09 30.95 -20.06
C VAL A 309 -14.15 32.06 -20.10
N PHE A 310 -14.55 32.54 -18.93
CA PHE A 310 -15.38 33.74 -18.86
C PHE A 310 -14.64 34.93 -19.45
N SER A 311 -15.37 35.81 -20.15
CA SER A 311 -14.76 37.03 -20.67
C SER A 311 -14.27 37.93 -19.54
N ALA A 312 -13.19 38.67 -19.78
CA ALA A 312 -12.63 39.61 -18.81
C ALA A 312 -13.68 40.64 -18.32
N ALA A 313 -14.59 41.05 -19.21
CA ALA A 313 -15.69 41.95 -18.87
C ALA A 313 -16.66 41.33 -17.85
N PHE A 314 -17.02 40.05 -18.04
CA PHE A 314 -17.87 39.33 -17.09
C PHE A 314 -17.16 39.13 -15.74
N LEU A 315 -15.90 38.70 -15.76
CA LEU A 315 -15.10 38.49 -14.54
C LEU A 315 -15.03 39.75 -13.69
N LYS A 316 -14.83 40.92 -14.32
CA LYS A 316 -14.82 42.20 -13.65
C LYS A 316 -16.16 42.55 -13.00
N VAL A 317 -17.27 42.34 -13.70
CA VAL A 317 -18.63 42.56 -13.15
C VAL A 317 -18.91 41.59 -12.01
N TYR A 318 -18.50 40.34 -12.15
CA TYR A 318 -18.65 39.32 -11.11
C TYR A 318 -17.89 39.72 -9.84
N GLU A 319 -16.60 40.05 -9.96
CA GLU A 319 -15.78 40.46 -8.81
C GLU A 319 -16.34 41.70 -8.12
N GLN A 320 -16.80 42.69 -8.89
CA GLN A 320 -17.40 43.90 -8.32
C GLN A 320 -18.72 43.62 -7.60
N THR A 321 -19.54 42.70 -8.12
CA THR A 321 -20.86 42.38 -7.56
C THR A 321 -20.76 41.43 -6.37
N MET A 322 -19.95 40.38 -6.50
CA MET A 322 -19.81 39.31 -5.52
C MET A 322 -18.71 39.57 -4.49
N LYS A 323 -17.84 40.55 -4.72
CA LYS A 323 -16.67 40.88 -3.88
C LYS A 323 -15.73 39.69 -3.65
N SER A 324 -15.71 38.76 -4.59
CA SER A 324 -14.87 37.56 -4.59
C SER A 324 -14.48 37.21 -6.02
N LYS A 325 -13.36 36.50 -6.18
CA LYS A 325 -12.94 35.99 -7.49
C LYS A 325 -13.96 34.98 -8.02
N ALA A 326 -14.18 35.02 -9.33
CA ALA A 326 -15.06 34.03 -9.96
C ALA A 326 -14.49 32.62 -9.77
N PRO A 327 -15.33 31.63 -9.45
CA PRO A 327 -14.89 30.25 -9.37
C PRO A 327 -14.42 29.76 -10.74
N THR A 328 -13.25 29.15 -10.77
CA THR A 328 -12.69 28.53 -11.98
C THR A 328 -13.49 27.27 -12.33
N ILE A 329 -14.01 27.19 -13.55
CA ILE A 329 -14.72 26.01 -14.04
C ILE A 329 -13.71 25.05 -14.64
N CYS A 330 -13.75 23.78 -14.22
CA CYS A 330 -12.89 22.71 -14.72
C CYS A 330 -11.39 23.10 -14.75
N PRO A 331 -10.78 23.47 -13.60
CA PRO A 331 -9.39 23.91 -13.55
C PRO A 331 -8.40 22.89 -14.13
N GLN A 332 -8.74 21.60 -14.10
CA GLN A 332 -7.98 20.49 -14.70
C GLN A 332 -7.80 20.62 -16.23
N LEU A 333 -8.67 21.38 -16.91
CA LEU A 333 -8.68 21.52 -18.38
C LEU A 333 -8.08 22.85 -18.85
N LEU A 334 -7.82 23.77 -17.91
CA LEU A 334 -7.03 24.96 -18.20
C LEU A 334 -5.58 24.52 -18.25
N LYS A 335 -4.88 24.81 -19.36
CA LYS A 335 -3.43 24.65 -19.37
C LYS A 335 -2.87 25.49 -18.21
N PRO A 336 -2.05 24.93 -17.31
CA PRO A 336 -1.29 25.77 -16.42
C PRO A 336 -0.52 26.74 -17.32
N GLU A 337 -0.57 28.03 -17.03
CA GLU A 337 0.46 28.95 -17.50
C GLU A 337 1.75 28.43 -16.89
N GLU A 338 2.40 27.47 -17.56
CA GLU A 338 3.79 27.19 -17.25
C GLU A 338 4.52 28.50 -17.53
N PRO A 339 5.20 29.06 -16.53
CA PRO A 339 5.99 30.25 -16.76
C PRO A 339 6.93 29.96 -17.93
N GLU A 340 6.79 30.72 -19.03
CA GLU A 340 7.70 30.59 -20.15
C GLU A 340 9.11 30.91 -19.62
N GLU A 341 10.08 30.02 -19.78
CA GLU A 341 11.47 30.26 -19.37
C GLU A 341 12.30 30.73 -20.56
N CYS A 342 13.23 31.66 -20.33
CA CYS A 342 14.22 32.00 -21.34
C CYS A 342 15.23 30.86 -21.48
N VAL A 343 15.33 30.24 -22.66
CA VAL A 343 16.23 29.10 -22.90
C VAL A 343 17.73 29.47 -22.91
N ILE A 344 18.04 30.77 -22.81
CA ILE A 344 19.41 31.29 -22.82
C ILE A 344 19.94 31.44 -21.40
N CYS A 345 19.19 32.12 -20.51
CA CYS A 345 19.58 32.32 -19.11
C CYS A 345 18.93 31.33 -18.14
N LEU A 346 17.92 30.57 -18.59
CA LEU A 346 17.11 29.63 -17.80
C LEU A 346 16.29 30.30 -16.68
N GLU A 347 16.05 31.60 -16.79
CA GLU A 347 15.19 32.35 -15.87
C GLU A 347 13.74 32.40 -16.40
N THR A 348 12.77 32.39 -15.47
CA THR A 348 11.35 32.59 -15.76
C THR A 348 11.11 33.96 -16.39
N LEU A 349 10.32 34.02 -17.46
CA LEU A 349 9.88 35.27 -18.08
C LEU A 349 8.71 35.86 -17.28
N GLU A 350 8.91 37.04 -16.72
CA GLU A 350 7.86 37.80 -16.03
C GLU A 350 7.02 38.62 -17.03
N PRO A 351 5.74 38.93 -16.73
CA PRO A 351 4.89 39.76 -17.61
C PRO A 351 5.47 41.14 -17.94
N GLU A 352 6.32 41.66 -17.06
CA GLU A 352 7.02 42.94 -17.19
C GLU A 352 8.30 42.85 -18.04
N ASP A 353 8.78 41.65 -18.37
CA ASP A 353 10.01 41.47 -19.12
C ASP A 353 9.86 41.84 -20.60
N GLU A 354 10.85 42.56 -21.13
CA GLU A 354 10.97 42.73 -22.58
C GLU A 354 11.40 41.41 -23.23
N THR A 355 10.49 40.80 -23.99
CA THR A 355 10.74 39.51 -24.66
C THR A 355 10.80 39.64 -26.18
N LYS A 356 11.61 38.77 -26.82
CA LYS A 356 11.64 38.57 -28.27
C LYS A 356 11.12 37.17 -28.59
N LYS A 357 10.11 37.09 -29.46
CA LYS A 357 9.42 35.86 -29.86
C LYS A 357 9.97 35.35 -31.19
N CYS A 358 10.17 34.04 -31.32
CA CYS A 358 10.46 33.41 -32.62
C CYS A 358 9.18 33.26 -33.44
N GLU A 359 9.17 33.70 -34.70
CA GLU A 359 8.00 33.58 -35.58
C GLU A 359 7.69 32.13 -36.01
N VAL A 360 8.68 31.23 -35.93
CA VAL A 360 8.55 29.84 -36.39
C VAL A 360 8.06 28.92 -35.29
N CYS A 361 8.74 28.90 -34.15
CA CYS A 361 8.41 28.00 -33.04
C CYS A 361 7.71 28.69 -31.86
N ASN A 362 7.37 29.99 -32.00
CA ASN A 362 6.68 30.78 -30.99
C ASN A 362 7.36 30.91 -29.61
N SER A 363 8.57 30.38 -29.43
CA SER A 363 9.33 30.48 -28.18
C SER A 363 9.70 31.93 -27.87
N ARG A 364 9.55 32.34 -26.61
CA ARG A 364 10.00 33.64 -26.10
C ARG A 364 11.29 33.52 -25.33
N ASN A 365 12.07 34.59 -25.34
CA ASN A 365 13.31 34.75 -24.59
C ASN A 365 13.45 36.24 -24.24
N HIS A 366 14.21 36.60 -23.20
CA HIS A 366 14.52 38.00 -22.93
C HIS A 366 15.16 38.65 -24.16
N LYS A 367 14.76 39.89 -24.43
CA LYS A 367 15.23 40.66 -25.58
C LYS A 367 16.75 40.86 -25.55
N GLU A 368 17.31 41.09 -24.36
CA GLU A 368 18.77 41.19 -24.16
C GLU A 368 19.47 39.87 -24.48
N CYS A 369 19.00 38.76 -23.89
CA CYS A 369 19.52 37.42 -24.15
C CYS A 369 19.49 37.07 -25.65
N MET A 370 18.37 37.35 -26.32
CA MET A 370 18.26 37.14 -27.78
C MET A 370 19.17 38.06 -28.57
N GLY A 371 19.34 39.31 -28.15
CA GLY A 371 20.26 40.25 -28.78
C GLY A 371 21.70 39.74 -28.72
N ASP A 372 22.14 39.25 -27.56
CA ASP A 372 23.48 38.68 -27.38
C ASP A 372 23.68 37.37 -28.13
N TRP A 373 22.66 36.51 -28.14
CA TRP A 373 22.69 35.27 -28.90
C TRP A 373 22.83 35.54 -30.41
N LEU A 374 22.07 36.49 -30.96
CA LEU A 374 22.05 36.81 -32.38
C LEU A 374 23.36 37.45 -32.89
N LYS A 375 24.16 38.07 -32.01
CA LYS A 375 25.52 38.55 -32.35
C LYS A 375 26.46 37.41 -32.75
N VAL A 376 26.23 36.19 -32.24
CA VAL A 376 27.09 35.02 -32.47
C VAL A 376 26.41 33.97 -33.35
N ASN A 377 25.10 33.77 -33.18
CA ASN A 377 24.30 32.74 -33.84
C ASN A 377 23.12 33.38 -34.57
N ARG A 378 23.08 33.34 -35.91
CA ARG A 378 21.96 33.88 -36.72
C ARG A 378 20.70 33.00 -36.71
N THR A 379 20.49 32.23 -35.65
CA THR A 379 19.43 31.21 -35.57
C THR A 379 18.73 31.24 -34.22
N CYS A 380 17.48 30.77 -34.19
CA CYS A 380 16.72 30.64 -32.95
C CYS A 380 17.40 29.65 -31.99
N PRO A 381 17.57 29.98 -30.70
CA PRO A 381 18.12 29.03 -29.72
C PRO A 381 17.23 27.79 -29.54
N SER A 382 15.91 27.93 -29.75
CA SER A 382 14.93 26.86 -29.55
C SER A 382 14.76 25.95 -30.78
N CYS A 383 14.58 26.51 -31.98
CA CYS A 383 14.32 25.71 -33.19
C CYS A 383 15.46 25.72 -34.23
N ARG A 384 16.52 26.51 -34.02
CA ARG A 384 17.67 26.67 -34.93
C ARG A 384 17.33 27.18 -36.33
N THR A 385 16.09 27.59 -36.58
CA THR A 385 15.71 28.27 -37.82
C THR A 385 16.37 29.64 -37.89
N GLY A 386 16.82 30.04 -39.08
CA GLY A 386 17.43 31.35 -39.31
C GLY A 386 16.48 32.48 -38.91
N ILE A 387 16.96 33.40 -38.09
CA ILE A 387 16.21 34.61 -37.72
C ILE A 387 16.77 35.75 -38.56
N VAL A 388 15.89 36.41 -39.32
CA VAL A 388 16.24 37.64 -40.02
C VAL A 388 16.27 38.75 -38.96
N ASP A 389 17.40 39.45 -38.86
CA ASP A 389 17.51 40.59 -37.97
C ASP A 389 16.88 41.83 -38.64
N ASP A 390 15.79 42.33 -38.06
CA ASP A 390 15.08 43.53 -38.55
C ASP A 390 15.97 44.78 -38.53
N GLU A 391 17.07 44.79 -37.74
CA GLU A 391 18.06 45.87 -37.77
C GLU A 391 19.03 45.78 -38.95
N GLU A 392 19.32 44.57 -39.47
CA GLU A 392 20.20 44.35 -40.63
C GLU A 392 19.39 44.56 -41.95
N PHE A 393 18.07 44.37 -41.91
CA PHE A 393 17.16 44.53 -43.05
C PHE A 393 15.84 45.22 -42.65
N PRO A 394 15.81 46.56 -42.51
CA PRO A 394 14.58 47.27 -42.23
C PRO A 394 13.55 47.06 -43.35
N PRO A 395 12.25 47.01 -43.03
CA PRO A 395 11.20 46.85 -44.04
C PRO A 395 11.28 48.01 -45.05
N LEU A 396 11.37 47.67 -46.33
CA LEU A 396 11.25 48.63 -47.42
C LEU A 396 9.80 49.10 -47.45
N GLY A 397 9.57 50.29 -46.88
CA GLY A 397 8.24 50.91 -46.75
C GLY A 397 7.53 51.18 -48.06
#